data_AF-A0A952LBM5-F1
#
_entry.id   AF-A0A952LBM5-F1
#
_cell.length_a   1.000
_cell.length_b   1.000
_cell.length_c   1.000
_cell.angle_alpha   90.00
_cell.angle_beta   90.00
_cell.angle_gamma   90.00
#
_symmetry.space_group_name_H-M   'P 1'
#
loop_
_entity.id
_entity.type
_entity.pdbx_description
1 polymer ?
#
loop_
_entity_poly.entity_id
_entity_poly.type
_entity_poly.pdbx_seq_one_letter_code
_entity_poly.pdbx_strand_id
1 'polypeptide(L)' 'VGAVTSAGLHYELGPIALAVVKRSTDPAATLVVDADGTAVAAAQEIVVPPEAGAEAHIPRIPRLGAVTRTPRA' A
#
# COMPACT_ATOMS: atom_id res chain seq x y z
N VAL A 1 -2.36 -9.35 8.14
CA VAL A 1 -1.44 -8.51 7.33
C VAL A 1 -2.10 -7.26 6.74
N GLY A 2 -3.41 -7.07 6.98
CA GLY A 2 -4.19 -5.94 6.50
C GLY A 2 -5.60 -6.02 7.10
N ALA A 3 -6.52 -5.22 6.57
CA ALA A 3 -7.94 -5.26 6.93
C ALA A 3 -8.82 -4.98 5.69
N VAL A 4 -9.95 -5.68 5.61
CA VAL A 4 -11.00 -5.40 4.62
C VAL A 4 -11.70 -4.09 5.00
N THR A 5 -11.96 -3.24 4.01
CA THR A 5 -12.66 -1.95 4.19
C THR A 5 -14.08 -1.99 3.66
N SER A 6 -14.28 -2.65 2.52
CA SER A 6 -15.59 -2.79 1.88
C SER A 6 -15.66 -4.14 1.18
N ALA A 7 -16.88 -4.66 1.06
CA ALA A 7 -17.16 -5.93 0.41
C ALA A 7 -18.44 -5.83 -0.43
N GLY A 8 -18.56 -6.69 -1.43
CA GLY A 8 -19.72 -6.76 -2.31
C GLY A 8 -19.80 -8.09 -3.05
N LEU A 9 -20.95 -8.32 -3.72
CA LEU A 9 -21.15 -9.47 -4.59
C LEU A 9 -21.00 -9.03 -6.05
N HIS A 10 -19.94 -9.52 -6.71
CA HIS A 10 -19.76 -9.39 -8.14
C HIS A 10 -20.57 -10.48 -8.87
N TYR A 11 -21.21 -10.13 -9.98
CA TYR A 11 -22.06 -11.05 -10.73
C TYR A 11 -21.33 -12.33 -11.17
N GLU A 12 -20.08 -12.20 -11.62
CA GLU A 12 -19.30 -13.34 -12.15
C GLU A 12 -18.27 -13.90 -11.17
N LEU A 13 -17.70 -13.04 -10.33
CA LEU A 13 -16.58 -13.40 -9.45
C LEU A 13 -17.09 -13.84 -8.07
N GLY A 14 -18.38 -13.64 -7.79
CA GLY A 14 -18.96 -13.87 -6.48
C GLY A 14 -18.47 -12.82 -5.47
N PRO A 15 -18.24 -13.23 -4.20
CA PRO A 15 -17.79 -12.32 -3.16
C PRO A 15 -16.43 -11.67 -3.47
N ILE A 16 -16.38 -10.34 -3.44
CA ILE A 16 -15.14 -9.55 -3.57
C ILE A 16 -15.03 -8.54 -2.43
N ALA A 17 -13.80 -8.12 -2.14
CA ALA A 17 -13.52 -7.14 -1.09
C ALA A 17 -12.37 -6.22 -1.48
N LEU A 18 -12.45 -4.96 -1.04
CA LEU A 18 -11.31 -4.06 -0.99
C LEU A 18 -10.66 -4.17 0.39
N ALA A 19 -9.33 -4.17 0.40
CA ALA A 19 -8.56 -4.23 1.63
C ALA A 19 -7.36 -3.31 1.56
N VAL A 20 -6.97 -2.79 2.72
CA VAL A 20 -5.65 -2.16 2.90
C VAL A 20 -4.71 -3.21 3.45
N VAL A 21 -3.63 -3.47 2.74
CA VAL A 21 -2.61 -4.46 3.10
C VAL A 21 -1.30 -3.74 3.42
N LYS A 22 -0.54 -4.22 4.40
CA LYS A 22 0.79 -3.68 4.71
C LYS A 22 1.65 -3.69 3.44
N ARG A 23 2.31 -2.57 3.14
CA ARG A 23 3.22 -2.40 1.99
C ARG A 23 4.36 -3.44 1.96
N SER A 24 4.76 -3.96 3.11
CA SER A 24 5.81 -5.00 3.23
C SER A 24 5.32 -6.43 2.95
N THR A 25 4.02 -6.62 2.69
CA THR A 25 3.48 -7.95 2.37
C THR A 25 3.86 -8.28 0.93
N ASP A 26 4.31 -9.51 0.68
CA ASP A 26 4.61 -9.97 -0.67
C ASP A 26 3.33 -9.90 -1.53
N PRO A 27 3.33 -9.15 -2.65
CA PRO A 27 2.19 -9.07 -3.57
C PRO A 27 1.80 -10.42 -4.18
N ALA A 28 2.71 -11.39 -4.24
CA ALA A 28 2.43 -12.75 -4.73
C ALA A 28 1.94 -13.72 -3.64
N ALA A 29 1.87 -13.28 -2.37
CA ALA A 29 1.43 -14.14 -1.28
C ALA A 29 -0.03 -14.57 -1.47
N THR A 30 -0.35 -15.83 -1.17
CA THR A 30 -1.74 -16.25 -1.01
C THR A 30 -2.29 -15.67 0.29
N LEU A 31 -3.44 -14.99 0.22
CA LEU A 31 -4.09 -14.41 1.39
C LEU A 31 -5.37 -15.16 1.76
N VAL A 32 -5.72 -15.04 3.03
CA VAL A 32 -6.97 -15.52 3.60
C VAL A 32 -7.61 -14.35 4.34
N VAL A 33 -8.92 -14.20 4.18
CA VAL A 33 -9.74 -13.28 4.97
C VAL A 33 -10.45 -14.09 6.05
N ASP A 34 -10.34 -13.65 7.30
CA ASP A 34 -11.22 -14.11 8.36
C ASP A 34 -12.54 -13.35 8.25
N ALA A 35 -13.61 -14.05 7.93
CA ALA A 35 -14.97 -13.54 7.86
C ALA A 35 -15.79 -14.22 8.94
N ASP A 36 -15.93 -13.56 10.09
CA ASP A 36 -16.67 -14.05 11.26
C ASP A 36 -16.24 -15.46 11.69
N GLY A 37 -14.92 -15.69 11.80
CA GLY A 37 -14.35 -16.98 12.16
C GLY A 37 -14.33 -18.02 11.04
N THR A 38 -14.75 -17.64 9.83
CA THR A 38 -14.61 -18.45 8.62
C THR A 38 -13.41 -17.99 7.81
N ALA A 39 -12.48 -18.91 7.55
CA ALA A 39 -11.36 -18.66 6.66
C ALA A 39 -11.80 -18.70 5.18
N VAL A 40 -11.72 -17.57 4.50
CA VAL A 40 -12.07 -17.43 3.07
C VAL A 40 -10.79 -17.18 2.28
N ALA A 41 -10.49 -18.05 1.30
CA ALA A 41 -9.36 -17.85 0.40
C ALA A 41 -9.55 -16.57 -0.42
N ALA A 42 -8.55 -15.71 -0.46
CA ALA A 42 -8.61 -14.40 -1.09
C ALA A 42 -7.49 -14.25 -2.12
N ALA A 43 -7.83 -14.47 -3.40
CA ALA A 43 -6.96 -14.09 -4.50
C ALA A 43 -6.81 -12.56 -4.51
N GLN A 44 -5.61 -12.09 -4.84
CA GLN A 44 -5.29 -10.66 -4.85
C GLN A 44 -5.38 -10.09 -6.26
N GLU A 45 -6.06 -8.95 -6.40
CA GLU A 45 -5.93 -8.05 -7.55
C GLU A 45 -5.28 -6.75 -7.04
N ILE A 46 -4.09 -6.43 -7.54
CA ILE A 46 -3.30 -5.31 -7.02
C ILE A 46 -3.80 -4.01 -7.65
N VAL A 47 -4.60 -3.26 -6.90
CA VAL A 47 -5.08 -1.94 -7.32
C VAL A 47 -4.01 -0.85 -7.16
N VAL A 48 -3.21 -0.94 -6.08
CA VAL A 48 -2.14 0.01 -5.78
C VAL A 48 -0.85 -0.78 -5.50
N PRO A 49 0.15 -0.69 -6.38
CA PRO A 49 1.42 -1.39 -6.18
C PRO A 49 2.20 -0.90 -4.94
N PRO A 50 3.02 -1.74 -4.29
CA PRO A 50 3.82 -1.35 -3.12
C PRO A 50 4.78 -0.18 -3.36
N GLU A 51 5.23 0.03 -4.58
CA GLU A 51 6.10 1.12 -5.03
C GLU A 51 5.35 2.43 -5.28
N ALA A 52 4.02 2.41 -5.31
CA ALA A 52 3.21 3.60 -5.57
C ALA A 52 3.54 4.73 -4.56
N GLY A 53 3.66 5.95 -5.09
CA GLY A 53 4.04 7.16 -4.36
C GLY A 53 5.54 7.35 -4.15
N ALA A 54 6.39 6.39 -4.54
CA ALA A 54 7.85 6.55 -4.52
C ALA A 54 8.43 7.22 -5.79
N GLU A 55 7.58 7.59 -6.75
CA GLU A 55 8.00 8.18 -8.03
C GLU A 55 8.76 9.50 -7.85
N ALA A 56 8.39 10.30 -6.85
CA ALA A 56 9.08 11.55 -6.58
C ALA A 56 10.40 11.29 -5.85
N HIS A 57 11.52 11.34 -6.57
CA HIS A 57 12.86 11.39 -5.99
C HIS A 57 13.10 12.75 -5.32
N ILE A 58 12.42 13.00 -4.20
CA ILE A 58 12.53 14.26 -3.47
C ILE A 58 13.93 14.29 -2.81
N PRO A 59 14.83 15.20 -3.22
CA PRO A 59 16.12 15.32 -2.57
C PRO A 59 15.92 15.77 -1.11
N ARG A 60 16.75 15.28 -0.20
CA ARG A 60 16.74 15.75 1.20
C ARG A 60 17.16 17.21 1.22
N ILE A 61 16.20 18.12 1.42
CA ILE A 61 16.48 19.55 1.51
C ILE A 61 17.17 19.81 2.86
N PRO A 62 18.34 20.47 2.89
CA PRO A 62 18.99 20.84 4.14
C PRO A 62 18.10 21.80 4.95
N ARG A 63 18.22 21.75 6.28
CA ARG A 63 17.54 22.71 7.17
C ARG A 63 17.91 24.14 6.77
N LEU A 64 16.95 25.06 6.85
CA LEU A 64 17.22 26.49 6.59
C LEU A 64 18.34 26.96 7.52
N GLY A 65 19.42 27.51 6.94
CA GLY A 65 20.62 27.95 7.68
C GLY A 65 21.73 26.91 7.84
N ALA A 66 21.55 25.65 7.40
CA ALA A 66 22.59 24.63 7.49
C ALA A 66 23.81 24.89 6.58
N VAL A 67 23.66 25.73 5.55
CA VAL A 67 24.74 26.10 4.62
C VAL A 67 25.06 27.58 4.81
N THR A 68 26.23 27.87 5.38
CA THR A 68 26.76 29.24 5.46
C THR A 68 27.35 29.59 4.10
N ARG A 69 26.82 30.64 3.44
CA ARG A 69 27.40 31.13 2.18
C ARG A 69 28.63 31.97 2.48
N THR A 70 29.75 31.69 1.81
CA THR A 70 30.95 32.53 1.90
C THR A 70 30.64 33.91 1.33
N PRO A 71 31.02 35.02 2.01
CA PRO A 71 30.85 36.37 1.46
C PRO A 71 31.63 36.53 0.16
N ARG A 72 31.03 37.21 -0.82
CA ARG A 72 31.73 37.60 -2.05
C ARG A 72 32.68 38.75 -1.73
N ALA A 73 33.95 38.61 -2.10
CA ALA A 73 34.96 39.66 -2.02
C ALA A 73 34.65 40.82 -3.00
#